data_AF-A0A4E0QMX4-F1
#
_entry.id   AF-A0A4E0QMX4-F1
#
_cell.length_a   1.000
_cell.length_b   1.000
_cell.length_c   1.000
_cell.angle_alpha   90.00
_cell.angle_beta   90.00
_cell.angle_gamma   90.00
#
_symmetry.space_group_name_H-M   'P 1'
#
loop_
_entity.id
_entity.type
_entity.pdbx_description
1 polymer ?
#
loop_
_entity_poly.entity_id
_entity_poly.type
_entity_poly.pdbx_seq_one_letter_code
_entity_poly.pdbx_strand_id
1 'polypeptide(L)' 'MKHNAYSDNELRKVALMLLTQHLGHANTLRFLSLFMNSNVDYMNIRDELFKGLSVKEIYENAESFWQDKNNPPHQS' A
#
# COMPACT_ATOMS: atom_id res chain seq x y z
N MET A 1 -15.84 3.06 17.34
CA MET A 1 -16.05 3.18 15.88
C MET A 1 -15.44 1.95 15.23
N LYS A 2 -16.18 1.22 14.37
CA LYS A 2 -15.61 0.09 13.63
C LYS A 2 -14.92 0.65 12.39
N HIS A 3 -13.58 0.58 12.35
CA HIS A 3 -12.80 0.94 11.17
C HIS A 3 -13.06 -0.09 10.07
N ASN A 4 -13.61 0.32 8.92
CA ASN A 4 -13.63 -0.52 7.70
C ASN A 4 -12.24 -0.47 7.01
N ALA A 5 -11.21 -0.79 7.79
CA ALA A 5 -9.88 -1.05 7.28
C ALA A 5 -9.94 -2.34 6.44
N TYR A 6 -9.23 -2.36 5.31
CA TYR A 6 -9.04 -3.62 4.61
C TYR A 6 -8.40 -4.61 5.59
N SER A 7 -8.94 -5.81 5.69
CA SER A 7 -8.19 -6.91 6.29
C SER A 7 -6.90 -7.13 5.51
N ASP A 8 -5.88 -7.69 6.15
CA ASP A 8 -4.60 -8.01 5.50
C ASP A 8 -4.81 -8.81 4.20
N ASN A 9 -5.81 -9.69 4.19
CA ASN A 9 -6.17 -10.48 3.01
C ASN A 9 -6.78 -9.63 1.88
N GLU A 10 -7.65 -8.66 2.21
CA GLU A 10 -8.20 -7.75 1.21
C GLU A 10 -7.16 -6.79 0.68
N LEU A 11 -6.27 -6.29 1.54
CA LEU A 11 -5.15 -5.44 1.14
C LEU A 11 -4.24 -6.16 0.15
N ARG A 12 -3.87 -7.42 0.45
CA ARG A 12 -3.07 -8.27 -0.46
C ARG A 12 -3.77 -8.49 -1.80
N LYS A 13 -5.09 -8.72 -1.81
CA LYS A 13 -5.86 -8.92 -3.04
C LYS A 13 -5.89 -7.66 -3.91
N VAL A 14 -6.14 -6.50 -3.31
CA VAL A 14 -6.15 -5.21 -4.03
C VAL A 14 -4.75 -4.90 -4.57
N ALA A 15 -3.71 -5.08 -3.77
CA ALA A 15 -2.33 -4.88 -4.21
C ALA A 15 -1.97 -5.81 -5.38
N LEU A 16 -2.33 -7.10 -5.30
CA LEU A 16 -2.06 -8.05 -6.38
C LEU A 16 -2.78 -7.68 -7.68
N MET A 17 -4.02 -7.21 -7.59
CA MET A 17 -4.78 -6.73 -8.73
C MET A 17 -4.10 -5.52 -9.38
N LEU A 18 -3.74 -4.50 -8.60
CA LEU A 18 -3.06 -3.30 -9.10
C LEU A 18 -1.70 -3.64 -9.74
N LEU A 19 -0.89 -4.47 -9.07
CA LEU A 19 0.38 -4.92 -9.62
C LEU A 19 0.19 -5.65 -10.96
N THR A 20 -0.80 -6.54 -11.04
CA THR A 20 -1.11 -7.27 -12.28
C THR A 20 -1.56 -6.34 -13.39
N GLN A 21 -2.37 -5.33 -13.09
CA GLN A 21 -2.83 -4.33 -14.05
C GLN A 21 -1.69 -3.48 -14.61
N HIS A 22 -0.71 -3.12 -13.77
CA HIS A 22 0.40 -2.25 -14.19
C HIS A 22 1.60 -3.01 -14.78
N LEU A 23 1.89 -4.21 -14.30
CA LEU A 23 3.11 -4.96 -14.65
C LEU A 23 2.85 -6.17 -15.54
N GLY A 24 1.60 -6.66 -15.59
CA GLY A 24 1.23 -7.95 -16.16
C GLY A 24 1.57 -9.12 -15.24
N HIS A 25 0.97 -10.28 -15.52
CA HIS A 25 1.04 -11.48 -14.68
C HIS A 25 2.47 -11.98 -14.43
N ALA A 26 3.31 -12.05 -15.48
CA ALA A 26 4.67 -12.58 -15.37
C ALA A 26 5.59 -11.71 -14.51
N ASN A 27 5.55 -10.39 -14.70
CA ASN A 27 6.35 -9.47 -13.90
C ASN A 27 5.83 -9.33 -12.47
N THR A 28 4.52 -9.46 -12.26
CA THR A 28 3.92 -9.49 -10.91
C THR A 28 4.41 -10.71 -10.13
N LEU A 29 4.44 -11.88 -10.76
CA LEU A 29 4.98 -13.09 -10.13
C LEU A 29 6.48 -12.94 -9.79
N ARG A 30 7.25 -12.34 -10.71
CA ARG A 30 8.67 -12.02 -10.47
C ARG A 30 8.86 -11.00 -9.33
N PHE A 31 8.01 -9.98 -9.26
CA PHE A 31 8.03 -9.01 -8.15
C PHE A 31 7.79 -9.71 -6.81
N LEU A 32 6.77 -10.56 -6.72
CA LEU A 32 6.48 -11.31 -5.50
C LEU A 32 7.63 -12.24 -5.12
N SER A 33 8.26 -12.92 -6.07
CA SER A 33 9.39 -13.80 -5.78
C SER A 33 10.61 -13.02 -5.27
N LEU A 34 10.86 -11.82 -5.81
CA LEU A 34 11.90 -10.92 -5.29
C LEU A 34 11.62 -10.52 -3.84
N PHE A 35 10.37 -10.22 -3.48
CA PHE A 35 10.02 -9.87 -2.10
C PHE A 35 9.99 -11.06 -1.13
N MET A 36 9.68 -12.27 -1.60
CA MET A 36 9.56 -13.46 -0.74
C MET A 36 10.90 -14.19 -0.52
N ASN A 37 11.82 -14.16 -1.50
CA ASN A 37 13.02 -15.01 -1.50
C ASN A 37 14.35 -14.27 -1.28
N SER A 38 14.36 -13.03 -0.81
CA SER A 38 15.60 -12.25 -0.81
C SER A 38 15.91 -11.52 0.49
N ASN A 39 17.21 -11.25 0.64
CA ASN A 39 17.79 -10.13 1.38
C ASN A 39 17.37 -8.78 0.76
N VAL A 40 16.11 -8.62 0.32
CA VAL A 40 15.58 -7.32 -0.10
C VAL A 40 15.71 -6.43 1.10
N ASP A 41 16.50 -5.38 0.92
CA ASP A 41 16.72 -4.38 1.94
C ASP A 41 15.43 -3.57 2.10
N TYR A 42 14.54 -4.10 2.94
CA TYR A 42 13.27 -3.49 3.26
C TYR A 42 13.45 -2.07 3.80
N MET A 43 14.57 -1.77 4.46
CA MET A 43 14.86 -0.42 4.94
C MET A 43 15.14 0.52 3.77
N ASN A 44 15.94 0.12 2.80
CA ASN A 44 16.17 0.93 1.59
C ASN A 44 14.87 1.17 0.80
N ILE A 45 14.04 0.15 0.60
CA ILE A 45 12.76 0.31 -0.10
C ILE A 45 11.82 1.25 0.66
N ARG A 46 11.75 1.11 1.99
CA ARG A 46 10.95 1.99 2.85
C ARG A 46 11.44 3.43 2.78
N ASP A 47 12.75 3.63 2.84
CA ASP A 47 13.36 4.95 2.81
C ASP A 47 13.19 5.61 1.43
N GLU A 48 13.20 4.85 0.33
CA GLU A 48 12.82 5.33 -1.00
C GLU A 48 11.34 5.69 -1.09
N LEU A 49 10.46 4.83 -0.56
CA LEU A 49 9.00 5.02 -0.61
C LEU A 49 8.56 6.30 0.12
N PHE A 50 9.22 6.61 1.25
CA PHE A 50 8.92 7.79 2.05
C PHE A 50 9.96 8.90 1.90
N LYS A 51 10.77 8.85 0.83
CA LYS A 51 11.84 9.82 0.62
C LYS A 51 11.31 11.24 0.60
N GLY A 52 11.88 12.10 1.43
CA GLY A 52 11.48 13.50 1.55
C GLY A 52 10.26 13.75 2.43
N LEU A 53 9.67 12.70 3.01
CA LEU A 53 8.63 12.82 4.03
C LEU A 53 9.24 12.67 5.42
N SER A 54 8.85 13.55 6.33
CA SER A 54 9.09 13.37 7.75
C SER A 54 8.19 12.26 8.30
N VAL A 55 8.61 11.67 9.43
CA VAL A 55 7.80 10.68 10.15
C VAL A 55 6.39 11.22 10.43
N LYS A 56 6.29 12.50 10.80
CA LYS A 56 5.02 13.17 11.05
C LYS A 56 4.13 13.18 9.80
N GLU A 57 4.66 13.55 8.64
CA GLU A 57 3.91 13.57 7.37
C GLU A 57 3.48 12.16 6.95
N ILE A 58 4.29 11.13 7.21
CA ILE A 58 3.88 9.73 6.96
C ILE A 58 2.67 9.36 7.81
N TYR A 59 2.67 9.71 9.10
CA TYR A 59 1.55 9.45 10.00
C TYR A 59 0.30 10.26 9.61
N GLU A 60 0.44 11.55 9.30
CA GLU A 60 -0.66 12.41 8.88
C GLU A 60 -1.27 11.91 7.56
N ASN A 61 -0.45 11.55 6.57
CA ASN A 61 -0.93 11.00 5.29
C ASN A 61 -1.69 9.68 5.49
N ALA A 62 -1.18 8.81 6.37
CA ALA A 62 -1.86 7.57 6.72
C ALA A 62 -3.22 7.85 7.40
N GLU A 63 -3.24 8.77 8.37
CA GLU A 63 -4.47 9.17 9.07
C GLU A 63 -5.50 9.77 8.12
N SER A 64 -5.11 10.73 7.27
CA SER A 64 -5.99 11.36 6.28
C SER A 64 -6.60 10.33 5.32
N PHE A 65 -5.80 9.39 4.81
CA PHE A 65 -6.31 8.31 3.95
C PHE A 65 -7.41 7.48 4.66
N TRP A 66 -7.23 7.18 5.94
CA TRP A 66 -8.23 6.45 6.72
C TRP A 66 -9.46 7.29 7.06
N GLN A 67 -9.32 8.60 7.28
CA GLN A 67 -10.44 9.51 7.54
C GLN A 67 -11.28 9.76 6.29
N ASP A 68 -10.66 9.96 5.13
CA ASP A 68 -11.36 10.14 3.83
C ASP A 68 -12.15 8.89 3.44
N LYS A 69 -11.64 7.70 3.72
CA LYS A 69 -12.37 6.44 3.50
C LYS A 69 -13.65 6.34 4.36
N ASN A 70 -13.75 7.08 5.46
CA ASN A 70 -14.91 7.10 6.35
C ASN A 70 -15.91 8.23 6.05
N ASN A 71 -15.62 9.11 5.07
CA ASN A 71 -16.50 10.20 4.67
C ASN A 71 -16.95 9.98 3.21
N PRO A 72 -18.09 9.30 2.94
CA PRO A 72 -18.56 9.16 1.57
C PRO A 72 -18.82 10.55 0.98
N PRO A 73 -18.45 10.82 -0.28
CA PRO A 73 -18.73 12.10 -0.90
C PRO A 73 -20.24 12.34 -0.81
N HIS A 74 -20.62 13.51 -0.28
CA HIS A 74 -21.99 13.99 -0.28
C HIS A 74 -22.59 13.75 -1.67
N GLN A 75 -23.54 12.80 -1.76
CA GLN A 75 -24.44 12.71 -2.89
C GLN A 75 -25.31 13.97 -2.82
N SER A 76 -24.93 14.97 -3.61
CA SER A 76 -25.78 16.10 -4.00
C SER A 76 -26.46 15.77 -5.32
#